data_AF-G5H6U8-F1
#
_entry.id   AF-G5H6U8-F1
#
_cell.length_a   1.000
_cell.length_b   1.000
_cell.length_c   1.000
_cell.angle_alpha   90.00
_cell.angle_beta   90.00
_cell.angle_gamma   90.00
#
_symmetry.space_group_name_H-M   'P 1'
#
loop_
_entity.id
_entity.type
_entity.pdbx_description
1 polymer ?
#
loop_
_entity_poly.entity_id
_entity_poly.type
_entity_poly.pdbx_seq_one_letter_code
_entity_poly.pdbx_strand_id
1 'polypeptide(L)'
;MDSIDQYIEKPEGESDLGPNADGMGVISSVPFAEEAFVRKVGKRDRKKPAIFDGGGGDGGTAGDFRVLLAAPLEKGFSGRLCEWVLGHDGWRAALQLAHDPDPRVAFRASAALEYAYFANPDGLRPYQEQFLANFLTAASTSAQRHYAKVLENLIRSGRITLSSAQMQQVAEAAFDRMIDSRARPAVKVWSMEILFLLAPALPWVDEQLEESVRMLMDAGSPALDAHGARLCRKIGKRRGR
;
A
#
# COMPACT_ATOMS: atom_id res chain seq x y z
N MET A 1 7.78 -22.50 -16.66
CA MET A 1 8.58 -21.32 -16.24
C MET A 1 7.70 -20.55 -15.30
N ASP A 2 7.83 -20.88 -14.03
CA ASP A 2 6.68 -21.06 -13.16
C ASP A 2 6.33 -19.77 -12.42
N SER A 3 5.05 -19.40 -12.51
CA SER A 3 4.48 -18.20 -11.90
C SER A 3 4.44 -18.34 -10.37
N ILE A 4 4.91 -17.30 -9.70
CA ILE A 4 4.92 -17.12 -8.23
C ILE A 4 3.50 -17.06 -7.62
N ASP A 5 2.44 -17.10 -8.43
CA ASP A 5 1.05 -16.95 -8.00
C ASP A 5 0.43 -18.19 -7.32
N GLN A 6 1.16 -19.29 -7.12
CA GLN A 6 0.58 -20.54 -6.55
C GLN A 6 0.53 -20.59 -5.01
N TYR A 7 0.99 -19.58 -4.27
CA TYR A 7 1.05 -19.61 -2.79
C TYR A 7 -0.01 -18.78 -2.06
N ILE A 8 -1.09 -18.38 -2.73
CA ILE A 8 -2.27 -17.82 -2.04
C ILE A 8 -3.25 -18.98 -1.81
N GLU A 9 -3.13 -19.66 -0.67
CA GLU A 9 -4.13 -20.60 -0.18
C GLU A 9 -5.50 -19.88 -0.08
N LYS A 10 -6.52 -20.43 -0.75
CA LYS A 10 -7.92 -20.05 -0.53
C LYS A 10 -8.33 -20.51 0.87
N PRO A 11 -8.93 -19.66 1.72
CA PRO A 11 -9.59 -20.16 2.91
C PRO A 11 -10.89 -20.83 2.49
N GLU A 12 -11.01 -22.13 2.78
CA GLU A 12 -12.27 -22.86 2.74
C GLU A 12 -13.16 -22.46 3.91
N GLY A 13 -14.46 -22.25 3.62
CA GLY A 13 -15.54 -22.27 4.60
C GLY A 13 -15.94 -20.92 5.19
N GLU A 14 -16.97 -20.28 4.62
CA GLU A 14 -18.15 -19.91 5.42
C GLU A 14 -19.37 -19.65 4.51
N SER A 15 -20.48 -20.27 4.92
CA SER A 15 -21.77 -20.43 4.25
C SER A 15 -22.75 -19.29 4.53
N ASP A 16 -23.67 -19.07 3.60
CA ASP A 16 -25.02 -18.49 3.71
C ASP A 16 -25.35 -17.59 4.90
N LEU A 17 -25.52 -16.28 4.62
CA LEU A 17 -26.56 -15.47 5.28
C LEU A 17 -27.23 -14.55 4.26
N GLY A 18 -28.54 -14.75 4.08
CA GLY A 18 -29.45 -13.90 3.34
C GLY A 18 -29.72 -12.54 4.00
N PRO A 19 -30.63 -11.74 3.44
CA PRO A 19 -30.58 -10.28 3.50
C PRO A 19 -31.14 -9.73 4.81
N ASN A 20 -30.56 -8.63 5.30
CA ASN A 20 -31.29 -7.71 6.18
C ASN A 20 -31.04 -6.27 5.75
N ALA A 21 -32.16 -5.62 5.48
CA ALA A 21 -32.33 -4.18 5.48
C ALA A 21 -32.09 -3.64 6.89
N ASP A 22 -31.41 -2.51 7.01
CA ASP A 22 -31.83 -1.33 7.78
C ASP A 22 -30.70 -0.29 7.79
N GLY A 23 -31.11 0.97 7.86
CA GLY A 23 -30.30 2.15 7.54
C GLY A 23 -29.08 2.39 8.43
N MET A 24 -28.13 3.12 7.85
CA MET A 24 -26.96 3.73 8.50
C MET A 24 -26.00 2.77 9.22
N GLY A 25 -25.12 2.13 8.44
CA GLY A 25 -23.97 1.38 8.93
C GLY A 25 -22.69 1.86 8.28
N VAL A 26 -21.67 2.09 9.10
CA VAL A 26 -20.27 2.43 8.75
C VAL A 26 -19.80 1.54 7.60
N ILE A 27 -19.44 2.17 6.48
CA ILE A 27 -19.18 1.47 5.20
C ILE A 27 -17.85 0.71 5.32
N SER A 28 -17.94 -0.59 5.59
CA SER A 28 -16.80 -1.49 5.72
C SER A 28 -16.04 -1.58 4.39
N SER A 29 -14.75 -1.23 4.43
CA SER A 29 -13.76 -1.70 3.48
C SER A 29 -13.87 -3.23 3.38
N VAL A 30 -13.87 -3.75 2.15
CA VAL A 30 -13.79 -5.20 1.91
C VAL A 30 -12.56 -5.73 2.66
N PRO A 31 -12.69 -6.71 3.57
CA PRO A 31 -11.57 -7.18 4.36
C PRO A 31 -10.71 -8.09 3.48
N PHE A 32 -9.65 -7.55 2.89
CA PHE A 32 -8.50 -8.38 2.55
C PHE A 32 -7.90 -8.85 3.88
N ALA A 33 -7.47 -10.12 3.97
CA ALA A 33 -6.97 -10.80 5.17
C ALA A 33 -5.87 -10.06 5.98
N GLU A 34 -5.38 -8.91 5.49
CA GLU A 34 -4.43 -8.00 6.13
C GLU A 34 -5.02 -7.20 7.31
N GLU A 35 -6.31 -6.84 7.34
CA GLU A 35 -6.87 -6.05 8.45
C GLU A 35 -6.85 -6.80 9.79
N ALA A 36 -7.08 -8.11 9.77
CA ALA A 36 -6.97 -8.98 10.94
C ALA A 36 -5.52 -9.08 11.44
N PHE A 37 -4.55 -9.11 10.53
CA PHE A 37 -3.12 -9.13 10.85
C PHE A 37 -2.67 -7.82 11.49
N VAL A 38 -3.02 -6.67 10.91
CA VAL A 38 -2.70 -5.33 11.46
C VAL A 38 -3.34 -5.12 12.83
N ARG A 39 -4.62 -5.51 13.01
CA ARG A 39 -5.28 -5.47 14.34
C ARG A 39 -4.62 -6.39 15.37
N LYS A 40 -4.10 -7.55 14.95
CA LYS A 40 -3.40 -8.50 15.83
C LYS A 40 -2.02 -8.01 16.25
N VAL A 41 -1.30 -7.32 15.36
CA VAL A 41 -0.01 -6.69 15.66
C VAL A 41 -0.21 -5.44 16.54
N GLY A 42 -1.19 -4.59 16.22
CA GLY A 42 -1.47 -3.35 16.96
C GLY A 42 -2.10 -3.53 18.35
N LYS A 43 -2.67 -4.71 18.66
CA LYS A 43 -3.23 -5.05 19.98
C LYS A 43 -2.23 -5.70 20.94
N ARG A 44 -1.05 -6.11 20.50
CA ARG A 44 -0.01 -6.58 21.44
C ARG A 44 0.42 -5.36 22.25
N ASP A 45 0.22 -5.44 23.57
CA ASP A 45 0.77 -4.48 24.53
C ASP A 45 2.21 -4.15 24.15
N ARG A 46 2.54 -2.87 24.15
CA ARG A 46 3.84 -2.29 23.77
C ARG A 46 4.96 -2.64 24.76
N LYS A 47 5.03 -3.88 25.23
CA LYS A 47 6.27 -4.41 25.78
C LYS A 47 7.14 -4.83 24.60
N LYS A 48 8.32 -4.21 24.53
CA LYS A 48 9.45 -4.65 23.71
C LYS A 48 9.48 -6.19 23.76
N PRO A 49 9.34 -6.91 22.63
CA PRO A 49 9.31 -8.36 22.66
C PRO A 49 10.58 -8.86 23.34
N ALA A 50 10.41 -9.71 24.35
CA ALA A 50 11.48 -10.28 25.18
C ALA A 50 12.41 -11.26 24.42
N ILE A 51 12.51 -11.12 23.10
CA ILE A 51 13.39 -11.90 22.22
C ILE A 51 14.75 -11.18 22.03
N PHE A 52 14.88 -9.92 22.46
CA PHE A 52 16.13 -9.17 22.47
C PHE A 52 16.40 -8.56 23.85
N ASP A 53 16.62 -9.43 24.85
CA ASP A 53 17.41 -9.06 26.03
C ASP A 53 18.89 -9.36 25.72
N GLY A 54 19.59 -8.33 25.26
CA GLY A 54 21.01 -8.41 24.99
C GLY A 54 21.55 -7.09 24.45
N GLY A 55 22.10 -6.27 25.35
CA GLY A 55 23.16 -5.30 25.04
C GLY A 55 22.79 -4.07 24.23
N GLY A 56 23.12 -2.88 24.75
CA GLY A 56 23.31 -1.72 23.89
C GLY A 56 24.51 -1.95 22.97
N GLY A 57 24.26 -2.01 21.66
CA GLY A 57 25.24 -2.20 20.60
C GLY A 57 24.53 -2.61 19.31
N ASP A 58 24.90 -2.00 18.19
CA ASP A 58 24.47 -2.28 16.79
C ASP A 58 23.02 -2.74 16.51
N GLY A 59 22.10 -1.76 16.36
CA GLY A 59 20.85 -2.01 15.64
C GLY A 59 21.14 -2.62 14.26
N GLY A 60 20.54 -3.77 13.97
CA GLY A 60 20.76 -4.58 12.77
C GLY A 60 20.97 -3.76 11.50
N THR A 61 22.01 -4.10 10.76
CA THR A 61 22.46 -3.32 9.60
C THR A 61 21.54 -3.52 8.40
N ALA A 62 21.61 -2.62 7.41
CA ALA A 62 20.94 -2.83 6.12
C ALA A 62 21.39 -4.13 5.43
N GLY A 63 22.61 -4.60 5.72
CA GLY A 63 23.11 -5.91 5.27
C GLY A 63 22.32 -7.07 5.87
N ASP A 64 22.09 -7.04 7.18
CA ASP A 64 21.33 -8.08 7.88
C ASP A 64 19.88 -8.14 7.38
N PHE A 65 19.27 -6.97 7.15
CA PHE A 65 17.93 -6.92 6.60
C PHE A 65 17.88 -7.49 5.19
N ARG A 66 18.86 -7.16 4.35
CA ARG A 66 18.95 -7.68 3.00
C ARG A 66 19.04 -9.22 2.99
N VAL A 67 19.81 -9.81 3.91
CA VAL A 67 19.90 -11.27 4.06
C VAL A 67 18.54 -11.86 4.43
N LEU A 68 17.84 -11.26 5.41
CA LEU A 68 16.49 -11.67 5.78
C LEU A 68 15.50 -11.56 4.60
N LEU A 69 15.59 -10.48 3.84
CA LEU A 69 14.76 -10.23 2.66
C LEU A 69 15.06 -11.19 1.52
N ALA A 70 16.26 -11.76 1.42
CA ALA A 70 16.63 -12.74 0.41
C ALA A 70 16.27 -14.18 0.78
N ALA A 71 16.00 -14.45 2.07
CA ALA A 71 15.71 -15.79 2.58
C ALA A 71 14.41 -16.41 2.00
N PRO A 72 14.23 -17.74 2.03
CA PRO A 72 12.98 -18.38 1.60
C PRO A 72 11.75 -17.85 2.34
N LEU A 73 10.59 -17.87 1.67
CA LEU A 73 9.32 -17.53 2.31
C LEU A 73 8.92 -18.66 3.25
N GLU A 74 8.64 -18.30 4.49
CA GLU A 74 8.17 -19.22 5.52
C GLU A 74 6.92 -18.66 6.20
N LYS A 75 6.23 -19.49 6.98
CA LYS A 75 5.09 -19.06 7.78
C LYS A 75 5.49 -17.90 8.70
N GLY A 76 4.71 -16.83 8.70
CA GLY A 76 4.96 -15.64 9.51
C GLY A 76 6.02 -14.68 8.95
N PHE A 77 6.53 -14.91 7.73
CA PHE A 77 7.56 -14.07 7.10
C PHE A 77 7.21 -12.58 7.11
N SER A 78 5.99 -12.20 6.71
CA SER A 78 5.53 -10.80 6.73
C SER A 78 5.58 -10.16 8.12
N GLY A 79 5.28 -10.93 9.16
CA GLY A 79 5.42 -10.49 10.56
C GLY A 79 6.86 -10.25 10.95
N ARG A 80 7.77 -11.16 10.59
CA ARG A 80 9.21 -10.97 10.84
C ARG A 80 9.75 -9.73 10.15
N LEU A 81 9.32 -9.42 8.93
CA LEU A 81 9.74 -8.21 8.23
C LEU A 81 9.28 -6.93 8.94
N CYS A 82 8.01 -6.89 9.37
CA CYS A 82 7.46 -5.76 10.11
C CYS A 82 8.16 -5.59 11.48
N GLU A 83 8.28 -6.68 12.23
CA GLU A 83 8.96 -6.71 13.53
C GLU A 83 10.43 -6.28 13.40
N TRP A 84 11.12 -6.67 12.32
CA TRP A 84 12.49 -6.24 12.07
C TRP A 84 12.59 -4.73 11.87
N VAL A 85 11.75 -4.14 11.00
CA VAL A 85 11.75 -2.70 10.75
C VAL A 85 11.44 -1.91 12.02
N LEU A 86 10.42 -2.32 12.77
CA LEU A 86 10.02 -1.64 14.01
C LEU A 86 11.04 -1.81 15.15
N GLY A 87 11.67 -2.99 15.24
CA GLY A 87 12.61 -3.32 16.32
C GLY A 87 13.99 -2.66 16.17
N HIS A 88 14.41 -2.35 14.95
CA HIS A 88 15.75 -1.84 14.64
C HIS A 88 15.77 -0.41 14.09
N ASP A 89 14.63 0.30 14.10
CA ASP A 89 14.46 1.58 13.39
C ASP A 89 14.83 1.46 11.89
N GLY A 90 14.46 0.32 11.29
CA GLY A 90 14.90 -0.13 9.98
C GLY A 90 14.26 0.58 8.79
N TRP A 91 13.57 1.70 8.99
CA TRP A 91 12.83 2.43 7.95
C TRP A 91 13.74 2.88 6.80
N ARG A 92 14.90 3.45 7.13
CA ARG A 92 15.89 3.86 6.14
C ARG A 92 16.40 2.68 5.32
N ALA A 93 16.66 1.54 5.99
CA ALA A 93 17.11 0.33 5.32
C ALA A 93 16.04 -0.22 4.36
N ALA A 94 14.77 -0.25 4.78
CA ALA A 94 13.66 -0.67 3.92
C ALA A 94 13.49 0.24 2.69
N LEU A 95 13.60 1.56 2.87
CA LEU A 95 13.55 2.53 1.77
C LEU A 95 14.73 2.39 0.81
N GLN A 96 15.93 2.12 1.30
CA GLN A 96 17.10 1.88 0.45
C GLN A 96 16.97 0.57 -0.34
N LEU A 97 16.60 -0.51 0.34
CA LEU A 97 16.51 -1.85 -0.27
C LEU A 97 15.31 -2.01 -1.20
N ALA A 98 14.34 -1.08 -1.18
CA ALA A 98 13.28 -1.04 -2.19
C ALA A 98 13.80 -0.82 -3.62
N HIS A 99 15.04 -0.38 -3.78
CA HIS A 99 15.76 -0.25 -5.06
C HIS A 99 16.87 -1.28 -5.24
N ASP A 100 16.86 -2.37 -4.46
CA ASP A 100 17.86 -3.43 -4.59
C ASP A 100 17.81 -4.05 -6.00
N PRO A 101 18.97 -4.38 -6.60
CA PRO A 101 19.01 -5.04 -7.90
C PRO A 101 18.35 -6.43 -7.91
N ASP A 102 18.21 -7.11 -6.76
CA ASP A 102 17.39 -8.31 -6.66
C ASP A 102 15.90 -7.91 -6.52
N PRO A 103 15.04 -8.20 -7.52
CA PRO A 103 13.64 -7.80 -7.49
C PRO A 103 12.86 -8.39 -6.32
N ARG A 104 13.30 -9.53 -5.76
CA ARG A 104 12.67 -10.14 -4.58
C ARG A 104 12.96 -9.32 -3.33
N VAL A 105 14.20 -8.84 -3.18
CA VAL A 105 14.59 -7.96 -2.08
C VAL A 105 13.84 -6.64 -2.20
N ALA A 106 13.83 -6.02 -3.38
CA ALA A 106 13.10 -4.78 -3.63
C ALA A 106 11.61 -4.88 -3.30
N PHE A 107 10.96 -5.95 -3.76
CA PHE A 107 9.56 -6.22 -3.46
C PHE A 107 9.31 -6.39 -1.96
N ARG A 108 10.09 -7.24 -1.30
CA ARG A 108 9.90 -7.55 0.13
C ARG A 108 10.25 -6.38 1.02
N ALA A 109 11.23 -5.55 0.66
CA ALA A 109 11.54 -4.30 1.35
C ALA A 109 10.35 -3.33 1.28
N SER A 110 9.74 -3.20 0.10
CA SER A 110 8.54 -2.38 -0.10
C SER A 110 7.35 -2.91 0.72
N ALA A 111 7.17 -4.23 0.78
CA ALA A 111 6.14 -4.85 1.61
C ALA A 111 6.39 -4.67 3.11
N ALA A 112 7.63 -4.83 3.56
CA ALA A 112 8.02 -4.60 4.95
C ALA A 112 7.73 -3.15 5.39
N LEU A 113 8.07 -2.19 4.52
CA LEU A 113 7.77 -0.77 4.71
C LEU A 113 6.27 -0.53 4.85
N GLU A 114 5.44 -1.13 4.00
CA GLU A 114 3.98 -1.05 4.11
C GLU A 114 3.48 -1.62 5.45
N TYR A 115 3.92 -2.83 5.82
CA TYR A 115 3.49 -3.47 7.05
C TYR A 115 3.91 -2.68 8.29
N ALA A 116 5.14 -2.17 8.31
CA ALA A 116 5.63 -1.31 9.38
C ALA A 116 4.84 -0.01 9.45
N TYR A 117 4.51 0.62 8.31
CA TYR A 117 3.70 1.83 8.25
C TYR A 117 2.32 1.63 8.89
N PHE A 118 1.60 0.57 8.50
CA PHE A 118 0.27 0.33 9.07
C PHE A 118 0.30 -0.12 10.54
N ALA A 119 1.44 -0.60 11.04
CA ALA A 119 1.64 -0.90 12.45
C ALA A 119 2.06 0.34 13.28
N ASN A 120 2.86 1.23 12.72
CA ASN A 120 3.33 2.47 13.35
C ASN A 120 3.52 3.60 12.33
N PRO A 121 2.46 4.36 11.99
CA PRO A 121 2.52 5.39 10.95
C PRO A 121 3.54 6.50 11.24
N ASP A 122 3.77 6.82 12.52
CA ASP A 122 4.66 7.91 12.93
C ASP A 122 6.14 7.60 12.65
N GLY A 123 6.51 6.32 12.56
CA GLY A 123 7.89 5.91 12.26
C GLY A 123 8.36 6.29 10.86
N LEU A 124 7.44 6.48 9.91
CA LEU A 124 7.79 6.92 8.55
C LEU A 124 8.01 8.44 8.45
N ARG A 125 7.56 9.22 9.45
CA ARG A 125 7.58 10.70 9.42
C ARG A 125 8.96 11.29 9.08
N PRO A 126 10.09 10.81 9.64
CA PRO A 126 11.42 11.35 9.31
C PRO A 126 11.88 11.08 7.87
N TYR A 127 11.20 10.16 7.17
CA TYR A 127 11.63 9.63 5.88
C TYR A 127 10.66 9.91 4.74
N GLN A 128 9.68 10.80 4.94
CA GLN A 128 8.61 11.07 3.96
C GLN A 128 9.13 11.59 2.61
N GLU A 129 10.19 12.41 2.60
CA GLU A 129 10.79 12.90 1.36
C GLU A 129 11.39 11.75 0.54
N GLN A 130 12.17 10.88 1.20
CA GLN A 130 12.74 9.70 0.55
C GLN A 130 11.65 8.72 0.10
N PHE A 131 10.62 8.51 0.93
CA PHE A 131 9.46 7.71 0.57
C PHE A 131 8.77 8.24 -0.69
N LEU A 132 8.56 9.56 -0.79
CA LEU A 132 7.94 10.18 -1.96
C LEU A 132 8.82 10.04 -3.20
N ALA A 133 10.14 10.25 -3.06
CA ALA A 133 11.09 10.04 -4.15
C ALA A 133 11.03 8.58 -4.66
N ASN A 134 10.96 7.61 -3.75
CA ASN A 134 10.81 6.20 -4.09
C ASN A 134 9.46 5.93 -4.76
N PHE A 135 8.35 6.50 -4.27
CA PHE A 135 7.05 6.39 -4.95
C PHE A 135 7.14 6.89 -6.39
N LEU A 136 7.81 8.01 -6.66
CA LEU A 136 7.90 8.57 -8.02
C LEU A 136 8.81 7.74 -8.94
N THR A 137 9.87 7.13 -8.39
CA THR A 137 10.91 6.43 -9.15
C THR A 137 10.76 4.90 -9.19
N ALA A 138 9.81 4.32 -8.43
CA ALA A 138 9.61 2.87 -8.35
C ALA A 138 9.36 2.24 -9.73
N ALA A 139 10.32 1.44 -10.20
CA ALA A 139 10.27 0.79 -11.50
C ALA A 139 9.40 -0.49 -11.51
N SER A 140 9.36 -1.25 -10.41
CA SER A 140 8.60 -2.51 -10.37
C SER A 140 7.13 -2.30 -10.01
N THR A 141 6.22 -2.92 -10.76
CA THR A 141 4.76 -2.83 -10.50
C THR A 141 4.39 -3.39 -9.13
N SER A 142 5.13 -4.39 -8.64
CA SER A 142 4.92 -4.95 -7.30
C SER A 142 5.29 -3.96 -6.20
N ALA A 143 6.40 -3.21 -6.33
CA ALA A 143 6.74 -2.15 -5.38
C ALA A 143 5.76 -0.97 -5.47
N GLN A 144 5.37 -0.57 -6.68
CA GLN A 144 4.43 0.54 -6.90
C GLN A 144 3.13 0.38 -6.10
N ARG A 145 2.59 -0.84 -5.99
CA ARG A 145 1.37 -1.10 -5.19
C ARG A 145 1.58 -0.71 -3.72
N HIS A 146 2.69 -1.13 -3.11
CA HIS A 146 2.99 -0.87 -1.70
C HIS A 146 3.15 0.62 -1.43
N TYR A 147 3.92 1.32 -2.27
CA TYR A 147 4.08 2.77 -2.17
C TYR A 147 2.76 3.52 -2.40
N ALA A 148 1.97 3.13 -3.39
CA ALA A 148 0.71 3.81 -3.69
C ALA A 148 -0.30 3.67 -2.53
N LYS A 149 -0.40 2.48 -1.92
CA LYS A 149 -1.27 2.25 -0.76
C LYS A 149 -0.85 3.09 0.45
N VAL A 150 0.44 3.16 0.74
CA VAL A 150 0.96 3.99 1.86
C VAL A 150 0.78 5.48 1.57
N LEU A 151 1.07 5.94 0.34
CA LEU A 151 0.91 7.34 -0.05
C LEU A 151 -0.55 7.79 0.01
N GLU A 152 -1.47 6.96 -0.49
CA GLU A 152 -2.90 7.18 -0.39
C GLU A 152 -3.32 7.43 1.07
N ASN A 153 -2.89 6.57 1.99
CA ASN A 153 -3.23 6.71 3.41
C ASN A 153 -2.59 7.95 4.06
N LEU A 154 -1.34 8.26 3.70
CA LEU A 154 -0.64 9.46 4.15
C LEU A 154 -1.41 10.73 3.74
N ILE A 155 -1.88 10.81 2.50
CA ILE A 155 -2.67 11.95 1.99
C ILE A 155 -4.02 11.99 2.70
N ARG A 156 -4.78 10.87 2.70
CA ARG A 156 -6.13 10.81 3.28
C ARG A 156 -6.14 11.22 4.75
N SER A 157 -5.10 10.84 5.49
CA SER A 157 -5.01 11.10 6.92
C SER A 157 -4.31 12.40 7.29
N GLY A 158 -3.86 13.20 6.32
CA GLY A 158 -3.15 14.46 6.56
C GLY A 158 -1.78 14.28 7.23
N ARG A 159 -1.19 13.09 7.12
CA ARG A 159 0.13 12.78 7.70
C ARG A 159 1.29 13.22 6.82
N ILE A 160 1.02 13.52 5.56
CA ILE A 160 1.98 14.14 4.63
C ILE A 160 1.39 15.45 4.10
N THR A 161 2.23 16.46 3.97
CA THR A 161 1.90 17.69 3.26
C THR A 161 2.69 17.71 1.97
N LEU A 162 2.00 17.71 0.83
CA LEU A 162 2.62 17.82 -0.48
C LEU A 162 2.64 19.29 -0.91
N SER A 163 3.75 19.74 -1.49
CA SER A 163 3.77 21.01 -2.23
C SER A 163 2.93 20.91 -3.50
N SER A 164 2.53 22.04 -4.07
CA SER A 164 1.78 22.04 -5.34
C SER A 164 2.53 21.30 -6.45
N ALA A 165 3.86 21.44 -6.53
CA ALA A 165 4.69 20.71 -7.49
C ALA A 165 4.67 19.19 -7.24
N GLN A 166 4.76 18.77 -5.97
CA GLN A 166 4.68 17.34 -5.62
C GLN A 166 3.30 16.76 -5.92
N MET A 167 2.21 17.51 -5.72
CA MET A 167 0.87 17.07 -6.08
C MET A 167 0.76 16.81 -7.59
N GLN A 168 1.33 17.70 -8.43
CA GLN A 168 1.37 17.51 -9.89
C GLN A 168 2.13 16.23 -10.25
N GLN A 169 3.35 16.06 -9.73
CA GLN A 169 4.17 14.87 -10.00
C GLN A 169 3.50 13.57 -9.55
N VAL A 170 2.84 13.57 -8.39
CA VAL A 170 2.11 12.39 -7.89
C VAL A 170 0.91 12.09 -8.78
N ALA A 171 0.18 13.11 -9.21
CA ALA A 171 -0.98 12.93 -10.08
C ALA A 171 -0.57 12.41 -11.47
N GLU A 172 0.47 12.97 -12.09
CA GLU A 172 1.04 12.48 -13.35
C GLU A 172 1.47 11.01 -13.23
N ALA A 173 2.28 10.68 -12.23
CA ALA A 173 2.73 9.31 -12.00
C ALA A 173 1.57 8.34 -11.72
N ALA A 174 0.53 8.79 -11.00
CA ALA A 174 -0.65 7.98 -10.72
C ALA A 174 -1.47 7.73 -12.00
N PHE A 175 -1.65 8.74 -12.85
CA PHE A 175 -2.32 8.58 -14.15
C PHE A 175 -1.55 7.63 -15.06
N ASP A 176 -0.24 7.82 -15.24
CA ASP A 176 0.62 6.94 -16.05
C ASP A 176 0.46 5.47 -15.64
N ARG A 177 0.51 5.20 -14.34
CA ARG A 177 0.34 3.86 -13.77
C ARG A 177 -1.09 3.33 -13.91
N MET A 178 -2.09 4.21 -13.84
CA MET A 178 -3.50 3.83 -13.99
C MET A 178 -3.77 3.35 -15.41
N ILE A 179 -3.20 4.01 -16.42
CA ILE A 179 -3.45 3.70 -17.84
C ILE A 179 -2.47 2.67 -18.42
N ASP A 180 -1.30 2.43 -17.82
CA ASP A 180 -0.36 1.41 -18.29
C ASP A 180 -1.05 0.03 -18.33
N SER A 181 -1.13 -0.57 -19.52
CA SER A 181 -1.76 -1.88 -19.74
C SER A 181 -1.04 -3.03 -19.03
N ARG A 182 0.23 -2.83 -18.67
CA ARG A 182 1.06 -3.80 -17.94
C ARG A 182 0.94 -3.66 -16.43
N ALA A 183 0.35 -2.57 -15.93
CA ALA A 183 0.20 -2.36 -14.49
C ALA A 183 -0.80 -3.35 -13.90
N ARG A 184 -0.44 -3.94 -12.75
CA ARG A 184 -1.31 -4.88 -12.03
C ARG A 184 -2.59 -4.16 -11.56
N PRO A 185 -3.75 -4.85 -11.47
CA PRO A 185 -5.01 -4.22 -11.06
C PRO A 185 -4.92 -3.42 -9.75
N ALA A 186 -4.17 -3.92 -8.77
CA ALA A 186 -3.99 -3.23 -7.50
C ALA A 186 -3.23 -1.90 -7.62
N VAL A 187 -2.27 -1.77 -8.56
CA VAL A 187 -1.58 -0.50 -8.81
C VAL A 187 -2.59 0.53 -9.34
N LYS A 188 -3.41 0.12 -10.32
CA LYS A 188 -4.46 0.98 -10.91
C LYS A 188 -5.47 1.44 -9.86
N VAL A 189 -5.89 0.53 -8.97
CA VAL A 189 -6.80 0.85 -7.84
C VAL A 189 -6.22 1.92 -6.92
N TRP A 190 -4.97 1.78 -6.49
CA TRP A 190 -4.37 2.79 -5.61
C TRP A 190 -4.07 4.10 -6.32
N SER A 191 -3.69 4.07 -7.60
CA SER A 191 -3.59 5.26 -8.43
C SER A 191 -4.92 6.03 -8.49
N MET A 192 -6.03 5.33 -8.73
CA MET A 192 -7.38 5.92 -8.74
C MET A 192 -7.73 6.61 -7.42
N GLU A 193 -7.44 5.98 -6.28
CA GLU A 193 -7.72 6.56 -4.97
C GLU A 193 -6.82 7.78 -4.69
N ILE A 194 -5.53 7.76 -5.07
CA ILE A 194 -4.65 8.94 -4.97
C ILE A 194 -5.19 10.09 -5.81
N LEU A 195 -5.53 9.84 -7.07
CA LEU A 195 -6.06 10.88 -7.96
C LEU A 195 -7.36 11.48 -7.42
N PHE A 196 -8.25 10.64 -6.88
CA PHE A 196 -9.47 11.12 -6.24
C PHE A 196 -9.18 12.07 -5.06
N LEU A 197 -8.17 11.77 -4.24
CA LEU A 197 -7.75 12.62 -3.11
C LEU A 197 -7.12 13.94 -3.57
N LEU A 198 -6.40 13.95 -4.69
CA LEU A 198 -5.75 15.15 -5.22
C LEU A 198 -6.69 16.04 -6.05
N ALA A 199 -7.77 15.47 -6.59
CA ALA A 199 -8.71 16.18 -7.46
C ALA A 199 -9.27 17.50 -6.89
N PRO A 200 -9.55 17.67 -5.57
CA PRO A 200 -9.98 18.96 -5.02
C PRO A 200 -8.92 20.07 -5.16
N ALA A 201 -7.64 19.73 -5.18
CA ALA A 201 -6.54 20.68 -5.29
C ALA A 201 -6.04 20.85 -6.75
N LEU A 202 -6.38 19.91 -7.63
CA LEU A 202 -5.91 19.86 -9.02
C LEU A 202 -7.11 19.81 -9.99
N PRO A 203 -7.55 20.95 -10.56
CA PRO A 203 -8.73 21.01 -11.43
C PRO A 203 -8.68 20.04 -12.62
N TRP A 204 -7.52 19.91 -13.27
CA TRP A 204 -7.35 18.99 -14.40
C TRP A 204 -7.56 17.52 -13.99
N VAL A 205 -7.18 17.14 -12.76
CA VAL A 205 -7.43 15.78 -12.26
C VAL A 205 -8.91 15.58 -12.03
N ASP A 206 -9.60 16.58 -11.46
CA ASP A 206 -11.05 16.53 -11.31
C ASP A 206 -11.72 16.26 -12.66
N GLU A 207 -11.43 17.10 -13.66
CA GLU A 207 -11.99 17.03 -15.01
C GLU A 207 -11.80 15.66 -15.66
N GLN A 208 -10.59 15.09 -15.60
CA GLN A 208 -10.20 13.91 -16.38
C GLN A 208 -10.46 12.56 -15.69
N LEU A 209 -10.47 12.51 -14.35
CA LEU A 209 -10.43 11.25 -13.61
C LEU A 209 -11.61 10.33 -13.91
N GLU A 210 -12.83 10.87 -13.95
CA GLU A 210 -14.03 10.07 -14.12
C GLU A 210 -14.12 9.39 -15.49
N GLU A 211 -13.74 10.11 -16.55
CA GLU A 211 -13.68 9.56 -17.91
C GLU A 211 -12.60 8.48 -18.02
N SER A 212 -11.41 8.76 -17.49
CA SER A 212 -10.30 7.79 -17.47
C SER A 212 -10.66 6.50 -16.72
N VAL A 213 -11.40 6.61 -15.61
CA VAL A 213 -11.89 5.46 -14.84
C VAL A 213 -12.90 4.67 -15.65
N ARG A 214 -13.83 5.32 -16.36
CA ARG A 214 -14.81 4.62 -17.21
C ARG A 214 -14.14 3.86 -18.34
N MET A 215 -13.19 4.48 -19.05
CA MET A 215 -12.42 3.81 -20.09
C MET A 215 -11.67 2.58 -19.55
N LEU A 216 -11.14 2.67 -18.33
CA LEU A 216 -10.46 1.55 -17.70
C LEU A 216 -11.42 0.41 -17.32
N MET A 217 -12.66 0.72 -16.95
CA MET A 217 -13.69 -0.29 -16.68
C MET A 217 -14.09 -1.03 -17.96
N ASP A 218 -14.15 -0.36 -19.10
CA ASP A 218 -14.53 -0.99 -20.38
C ASP A 218 -13.53 -2.07 -20.83
N ALA A 219 -12.26 -1.92 -20.48
CA ALA A 219 -11.18 -2.89 -20.75
C ALA A 219 -10.83 -3.75 -19.52
N GLY A 220 -11.61 -3.63 -18.45
CA GLY A 220 -11.26 -4.04 -17.09
C GLY A 220 -11.55 -5.50 -16.76
N SER A 221 -11.35 -5.82 -15.49
CA SER A 221 -11.79 -7.07 -14.88
C SER A 221 -12.94 -6.77 -13.92
N PRO A 222 -13.81 -7.74 -13.58
CA PRO A 222 -14.96 -7.47 -12.71
C PRO A 222 -14.62 -6.78 -11.38
N ALA A 223 -13.46 -7.09 -10.80
CA ALA A 223 -12.98 -6.45 -9.57
C ALA A 223 -12.59 -4.98 -9.77
N LEU A 224 -11.95 -4.67 -10.90
CA LEU A 224 -11.59 -3.31 -11.30
C LEU A 224 -12.85 -2.51 -11.62
N ASP A 225 -13.82 -3.12 -12.29
CA ASP A 225 -15.09 -2.49 -12.67
C ASP A 225 -15.91 -2.11 -11.44
N ALA A 226 -16.01 -3.04 -10.49
CA ALA A 226 -16.67 -2.79 -9.21
C ALA A 226 -15.99 -1.64 -8.44
N HIS A 227 -14.66 -1.54 -8.52
CA HIS A 227 -13.92 -0.44 -7.91
C HIS A 227 -14.12 0.88 -8.63
N GLY A 228 -13.98 0.92 -9.96
CA GLY A 228 -14.19 2.10 -10.78
C GLY A 228 -15.60 2.66 -10.61
N ALA A 229 -16.62 1.79 -10.63
CA ALA A 229 -18.01 2.18 -10.39
C ALA A 229 -18.20 2.82 -9.01
N ARG A 230 -17.55 2.30 -7.97
CA ARG A 230 -17.56 2.93 -6.63
C ARG A 230 -16.90 4.30 -6.65
N LEU A 231 -15.76 4.44 -7.34
CA LEU A 231 -15.03 5.70 -7.44
C LEU A 231 -15.84 6.75 -8.22
N CYS A 232 -16.43 6.41 -9.36
CA CYS A 232 -17.31 7.30 -10.12
C CYS A 232 -18.47 7.82 -9.27
N ARG A 233 -19.07 6.97 -8.42
CA ARG A 233 -20.09 7.41 -7.46
C ARG A 233 -19.54 8.41 -6.43
N LYS A 234 -18.33 8.20 -5.92
CA LYS A 234 -17.67 9.18 -5.02
C LYS A 234 -17.43 10.51 -5.73
N ILE A 235 -16.97 10.47 -6.99
CA ILE A 235 -16.74 11.66 -7.83
C ILE A 235 -18.05 12.42 -8.07
N GLY A 236 -19.13 11.72 -8.45
CA GLY A 236 -20.47 12.31 -8.62
C GLY A 236 -20.95 13.04 -7.36
N LYS A 237 -20.91 12.35 -6.22
CA LYS A 237 -21.26 12.93 -4.91
C LYS A 237 -20.45 14.18 -4.57
N ARG A 238 -19.13 14.17 -4.81
CA ARG A 238 -18.26 15.34 -4.57
C ARG A 238 -18.64 16.53 -5.47
N ARG A 239 -19.05 16.26 -6.70
CA ARG A 239 -19.50 17.25 -7.69
C ARG A 239 -20.95 17.68 -7.54
N GLY A 240 -21.70 17.10 -6.59
CA GLY A 240 -23.14 17.37 -6.40
C GLY A 240 -24.04 16.81 -7.51
N ARG A 241 -23.62 15.73 -8.18
CA ARG A 241 -24.41 14.99 -9.19
C ARG A 241 -24.92 13.67 -8.65
#